data_AF-A0A950LTN5-F1
#
_entry.id   AF-A0A950LTN5-F1
#
_cell.length_a   1.000
_cell.length_b   1.000
_cell.length_c   1.000
_cell.angle_alpha   90.00
_cell.angle_beta   90.00
_cell.angle_gamma   90.00
#
_symmetry.space_group_name_H-M   'P 1'
#
loop_
_entity.id
_entity.type
_entity.pdbx_description
1 polymer ?
#
loop_
_entity_poly.entity_id
_entity_poly.type
_entity_poly.pdbx_seq_one_letter_code
_entity_poly.pdbx_strand_id
1 'polypeptide(L)'
;MNIEALAAGVDDFLSKPFRAEEIFDCFTRHLGVRYTYRGAATEKAAVALGLEELASLPAELQKELTDGLISLDIERIGRIIARISKENPTLGSTLSQYAQTYAFSSILQALRSSEGVQT
;
A
#
# COMPACT_ATOMS: atom_id res chain seq x y z
N MET A 1 31.14 -6.79 -8.26
CA MET A 1 31.14 -6.91 -6.79
C MET A 1 31.82 -5.66 -6.26
N ASN A 2 31.05 -4.62 -5.90
CA ASN A 2 31.58 -3.29 -5.55
C ASN A 2 31.87 -3.23 -4.04
N ILE A 3 33.15 -3.15 -3.71
CA ILE A 3 33.71 -3.21 -2.35
C ILE A 3 33.52 -1.87 -1.59
N GLU A 4 33.07 -0.80 -2.26
CA GLU A 4 33.02 0.55 -1.67
C GLU A 4 31.89 0.79 -0.65
N ALA A 5 30.81 -0.01 -0.66
CA ALA A 5 29.68 0.20 0.25
C ALA A 5 29.94 -0.27 1.71
N LEU A 6 30.88 -1.20 1.93
CA LEU A 6 31.18 -1.74 3.26
C LEU A 6 32.07 -0.78 4.09
N ALA A 7 32.77 0.15 3.44
CA ALA A 7 33.71 1.05 4.09
C ALA A 7 33.06 2.25 4.81
N ALA A 8 31.74 2.43 4.68
CA ALA A 8 31.01 3.58 5.23
C ALA A 8 30.32 3.33 6.59
N GLY A 9 30.54 2.18 7.23
CA GLY A 9 29.85 1.80 8.48
C GLY A 9 28.49 1.13 8.26
N VAL A 10 28.36 0.38 7.17
CA VAL A 10 27.16 -0.41 6.85
C VAL A 10 27.34 -1.83 7.41
N ASP A 11 26.40 -2.28 8.24
CA ASP A 11 26.47 -3.60 8.90
C ASP A 11 26.12 -4.78 7.96
N ASP A 12 25.31 -4.55 6.92
CA ASP A 12 24.95 -5.57 5.92
C ASP A 12 24.43 -4.97 4.61
N PHE A 13 24.55 -5.71 3.51
CA PHE A 13 24.04 -5.30 2.20
C PHE A 13 23.10 -6.35 1.61
N LEU A 14 21.83 -5.96 1.40
CA LEU A 14 20.83 -6.79 0.72
C LEU A 14 20.63 -6.30 -0.72
N SER A 15 21.08 -7.09 -1.69
CA SER A 15 20.87 -6.79 -3.11
C SER A 15 19.46 -7.17 -3.56
N LYS A 16 18.83 -6.34 -4.39
CA LYS A 16 17.57 -6.70 -5.06
C LYS A 16 17.81 -7.82 -6.09
N PRO A 17 16.82 -8.74 -6.29
CA PRO A 17 15.57 -8.85 -5.54
C PRO A 17 15.78 -9.62 -4.23
N PHE A 18 15.45 -9.00 -3.11
CA PHE A 18 15.50 -9.64 -1.79
C PHE A 18 14.11 -10.17 -1.41
N ARG A 19 14.08 -11.21 -0.59
CA ARG A 19 12.88 -11.75 0.06
C ARG A 19 12.66 -11.05 1.39
N ALA A 20 11.41 -10.98 1.85
CA ALA A 20 11.10 -10.38 3.15
C ALA A 20 11.84 -11.09 4.30
N GLU A 21 11.98 -12.42 4.23
CA GLU A 21 12.74 -13.25 5.18
C GLU A 21 14.19 -12.75 5.33
N GLU A 22 14.86 -12.44 4.22
CA GLU A 22 16.25 -11.97 4.23
C GLU A 22 16.41 -10.61 4.95
N ILE A 23 15.38 -9.76 4.91
CA ILE A 23 15.35 -8.50 5.68
C ILE A 23 15.18 -8.77 7.17
N PHE A 24 14.23 -9.63 7.54
CA PHE A 24 13.97 -9.94 8.94
C PHE A 24 15.14 -10.68 9.61
N ASP A 25 15.83 -11.54 8.87
CA ASP A 25 17.06 -12.20 9.30
C ASP A 25 18.17 -11.18 9.51
N CYS A 26 18.34 -10.21 8.60
CA CYS A 26 19.28 -9.11 8.75
C CYS A 26 19.03 -8.32 10.05
N PHE A 27 17.78 -7.95 10.31
CA PHE A 27 17.42 -7.27 11.57
C PHE A 27 17.67 -8.14 12.81
N THR A 28 17.37 -9.43 12.74
CA THR A 28 17.63 -10.35 13.86
C THR A 28 19.12 -10.45 14.16
N ARG A 29 19.97 -10.56 13.12
CA ARG A 29 21.43 -10.69 13.26
C ARG A 29 22.08 -9.43 13.85
N HIS A 30 21.67 -8.25 13.38
CA HIS A 30 22.35 -7.00 13.73
C HIS A 30 21.70 -6.23 14.88
N LEU A 31 20.39 -6.40 15.12
CA LEU A 31 19.66 -5.71 16.19
C LEU A 31 19.17 -6.63 17.32
N GLY A 32 19.30 -7.96 17.18
CA GLY A 32 18.91 -8.93 18.22
C GLY A 32 17.39 -9.00 18.49
N VAL A 33 16.57 -8.51 17.57
CA VAL A 33 15.11 -8.44 17.69
C VAL A 33 14.45 -9.81 17.47
N ARG A 34 13.26 -10.02 18.05
CA ARG A 34 12.45 -11.24 17.88
C ARG A 34 11.10 -10.90 17.28
N TYR A 35 10.75 -11.55 16.17
CA TYR A 35 9.48 -11.34 15.47
C TYR A 35 8.44 -12.38 15.87
N THR A 36 7.18 -11.93 16.01
CA THR A 36 6.03 -12.82 16.10
C THR A 36 5.30 -12.78 14.77
N TYR A 37 5.43 -13.83 13.96
CA TYR A 37 4.68 -13.95 12.72
C TYR A 37 3.22 -14.28 13.05
N ARG A 38 2.33 -13.30 12.87
CA ARG A 38 0.90 -13.59 12.83
C ARG A 38 0.62 -14.24 11.48
N GLY A 39 0.25 -15.52 11.50
CA GLY A 39 -0.08 -16.27 10.28
C GLY A 39 -1.05 -15.46 9.41
N ALA A 40 -0.86 -15.52 8.09
CA ALA A 40 -1.56 -14.70 7.11
C ALA A 40 -3.06 -14.67 7.45
N ALA A 41 -3.51 -13.60 8.10
CA ALA A 41 -4.90 -13.34 8.24
C ALA A 41 -5.36 -13.20 6.79
N THR A 42 -6.12 -14.17 6.30
CA THR A 42 -6.92 -13.93 5.12
C THR A 42 -7.75 -12.73 5.51
N GLU A 43 -7.45 -11.57 4.92
CA GLU A 43 -8.26 -10.36 5.00
C GLU A 43 -9.58 -10.71 4.31
N LYS A 44 -10.38 -11.53 4.99
CA LYS A 44 -11.62 -12.09 4.52
C LYS A 44 -12.66 -11.08 4.95
N ALA A 45 -13.25 -10.42 3.94
CA ALA A 45 -14.48 -9.64 4.03
C ALA A 45 -14.40 -8.18 4.51
N ALA A 46 -13.32 -7.43 4.22
CA ALA A 46 -13.30 -5.98 4.50
C ALA A 46 -13.64 -5.07 3.31
N VAL A 47 -13.73 -5.54 2.05
CA VAL A 47 -13.95 -4.65 0.87
C VAL A 47 -14.74 -5.32 -0.25
N ALA A 48 -15.99 -5.70 -0.01
CA ALA A 48 -16.94 -5.80 -1.13
C ALA A 48 -17.56 -4.42 -1.41
N LEU A 49 -17.90 -3.69 -0.34
CA LEU A 49 -18.70 -2.45 -0.38
C LEU A 49 -18.00 -1.21 -1.00
N GLY A 50 -16.75 -1.32 -1.45
CA GLY A 50 -16.03 -0.19 -2.05
C GLY A 50 -15.78 -0.30 -3.55
N LEU A 51 -15.93 -1.48 -4.15
CA LEU A 51 -15.55 -1.75 -5.54
C LEU A 51 -16.52 -1.14 -6.54
N GLU A 52 -17.82 -1.36 -6.37
CA GLU A 52 -18.83 -0.73 -7.23
C GLU A 52 -18.82 0.80 -7.09
N GLU A 53 -18.60 1.31 -5.88
CA GLU A 53 -18.57 2.75 -5.62
C GLU A 53 -17.29 3.41 -6.16
N LEU A 54 -16.13 2.74 -6.11
CA LEU A 54 -14.91 3.19 -6.78
C LEU A 54 -15.10 3.27 -8.30
N ALA A 55 -15.76 2.27 -8.90
CA ALA A 55 -16.03 2.24 -10.33
C ALA A 55 -16.96 3.37 -10.78
N SER A 56 -17.81 3.87 -9.87
CA SER A 56 -18.70 5.02 -10.13
C SER A 56 -17.98 6.38 -10.10
N LEU A 57 -16.74 6.44 -9.59
CA LEU A 57 -15.98 7.69 -9.56
C LEU A 57 -15.55 8.10 -10.98
N PRO A 58 -15.48 9.42 -11.27
CA PRO A 58 -14.92 9.93 -12.51
C PRO A 58 -13.53 9.34 -12.79
N ALA A 59 -13.26 9.01 -14.06
CA ALA A 59 -11.99 8.42 -14.48
C ALA A 59 -10.78 9.31 -14.12
N GLU A 60 -10.95 10.63 -14.12
CA GLU A 60 -9.92 11.57 -13.69
C GLU A 60 -9.56 11.38 -12.21
N LEU A 61 -10.55 11.18 -11.33
CA LEU A 61 -10.31 10.95 -9.90
C LEU A 61 -9.69 9.58 -9.64
N GLN A 62 -10.10 8.54 -10.37
CA GLN A 62 -9.47 7.23 -10.28
C GLN A 62 -7.99 7.29 -10.67
N LYS A 63 -7.67 8.02 -11.74
CA LYS A 63 -6.29 8.23 -12.20
C LYS A 63 -5.47 9.04 -11.20
N GLU A 64 -5.99 10.17 -10.71
CA GLU A 64 -5.30 10.98 -9.70
C GLU A 64 -5.04 10.20 -8.41
N LEU A 65 -5.99 9.38 -7.98
CA LEU A 65 -5.84 8.52 -6.81
C LEU A 65 -4.78 7.44 -7.05
N THR A 66 -4.80 6.80 -8.22
CA THR A 66 -3.79 5.82 -8.62
C THR A 66 -2.39 6.41 -8.63
N ASP A 67 -2.20 7.59 -9.22
CA ASP A 67 -0.91 8.28 -9.26
C ASP A 67 -0.41 8.64 -7.85
N GLY A 68 -1.31 9.10 -6.98
CA GLY A 68 -1.02 9.38 -5.57
C GLY A 68 -0.58 8.13 -4.81
N LEU A 69 -1.29 7.01 -5.01
CA LEU A 69 -1.00 5.72 -4.39
C LEU A 69 0.34 5.13 -4.88
N ILE A 70 0.64 5.23 -6.17
CA ILE A 70 1.92 4.76 -6.75
C ILE A 70 3.09 5.60 -6.23
N SER A 71 2.89 6.91 -6.10
CA SER A 71 3.92 7.83 -5.62
C SER A 71 4.04 7.89 -4.10
N LEU A 72 3.16 7.18 -3.37
CA LEU A 72 2.99 7.28 -1.91
C LEU A 72 2.89 8.73 -1.39
N ASP A 73 2.28 9.62 -2.17
CA ASP A 73 2.07 11.01 -1.77
C ASP A 73 0.85 11.09 -0.84
N ILE A 74 1.12 10.91 0.46
CA ILE A 74 0.09 10.85 1.53
C ILE A 74 -0.77 12.11 1.54
N GLU A 75 -0.16 13.28 1.32
CA GLU A 75 -0.85 14.56 1.27
C GLU A 75 -1.82 14.62 0.08
N ARG A 76 -1.38 14.18 -1.11
CA ARG A 76 -2.23 14.10 -2.30
C ARG A 76 -3.36 13.08 -2.12
N ILE A 77 -3.06 11.90 -1.59
CA ILE A 77 -4.06 10.88 -1.28
C ILE A 77 -5.12 11.44 -0.32
N GLY A 78 -4.69 12.11 0.76
CA GLY A 78 -5.59 12.73 1.74
C GLY A 78 -6.51 13.78 1.12
N ARG A 79 -5.99 14.65 0.24
CA ARG A 79 -6.80 15.63 -0.48
C ARG A 79 -7.85 14.98 -1.39
N ILE A 80 -7.48 13.92 -2.09
CA ILE A 80 -8.40 13.18 -2.97
C ILE A 80 -9.49 12.49 -2.16
N ILE A 81 -9.13 11.82 -1.06
CA ILE A 81 -10.09 11.19 -0.15
C ILE A 81 -11.05 12.22 0.44
N ALA A 82 -10.58 13.42 0.81
CA ALA A 82 -11.44 14.48 1.31
C ALA A 82 -12.43 14.98 0.24
N ARG A 83 -12.02 15.01 -1.03
CA ARG A 83 -12.90 15.35 -2.16
C ARG A 83 -13.95 14.26 -2.39
N ILE A 84 -13.55 12.98 -2.39
CA ILE A 84 -14.46 11.83 -2.49
C ILE A 84 -15.45 11.83 -1.33
N SER A 85 -15.00 12.15 -0.11
CA SER A 85 -15.86 12.21 1.09
C SER A 85 -16.99 13.22 0.99
N LYS A 86 -16.85 14.28 0.17
CA LYS A 86 -17.91 15.28 -0.05
C LYS A 86 -19.04 14.74 -0.93
N GLU A 87 -18.72 13.86 -1.87
CA GLU A 87 -19.68 13.29 -2.81
C GLU A 87 -20.25 11.97 -2.29
N ASN A 88 -19.40 11.14 -1.69
CA ASN A 88 -19.76 9.89 -1.03
C ASN A 88 -19.03 9.76 0.32
N PRO A 89 -19.69 10.14 1.44
CA PRO A 89 -19.11 10.06 2.77
C PRO A 89 -18.72 8.64 3.20
N THR A 90 -19.48 7.63 2.79
CA THR A 90 -19.24 6.22 3.12
C THR A 90 -17.95 5.72 2.48
N LEU A 91 -17.77 6.00 1.18
CA LEU A 91 -16.57 5.67 0.43
C LEU A 91 -15.34 6.42 0.96
N GLY A 92 -15.51 7.70 1.24
CA GLY A 92 -14.47 8.55 1.81
C GLY A 92 -13.97 8.05 3.16
N SER A 93 -14.88 7.64 4.05
CA SER A 93 -14.51 7.06 5.36
C SER A 93 -13.78 5.73 5.20
N THR A 94 -14.22 4.89 4.27
CA THR A 94 -13.57 3.61 3.97
C THR A 94 -12.15 3.84 3.48
N LEU A 95 -11.97 4.70 2.46
CA LEU A 95 -10.65 5.05 1.93
C LEU A 95 -9.74 5.69 2.98
N SER A 96 -10.30 6.54 3.86
CA SER A 96 -9.54 7.13 4.96
C SER A 96 -9.03 6.07 5.93
N GLN A 97 -9.83 5.05 6.24
CA GLN A 97 -9.39 3.93 7.07
C GLN A 97 -8.23 3.16 6.41
N TYR A 98 -8.35 2.84 5.11
CA TYR A 98 -7.25 2.18 4.38
C TYR A 98 -5.98 3.04 4.34
N ALA A 99 -6.11 4.36 4.18
CA ALA A 99 -4.97 5.27 4.20
C ALA A 99 -4.31 5.35 5.58
N GLN A 100 -5.09 5.36 6.66
CA GLN A 100 -4.58 5.37 8.04
C GLN A 100 -3.87 4.06 8.41
N THR A 101 -4.28 2.92 7.85
CA THR A 101 -3.60 1.63 8.02
C THR A 101 -2.50 1.39 7.00
N TYR A 102 -2.13 2.39 6.18
CA TYR A 102 -1.14 2.29 5.10
C TYR A 102 -1.43 1.16 4.09
N ALA A 103 -2.69 0.75 3.97
CA ALA A 103 -3.15 -0.35 3.12
C ALA A 103 -3.39 0.14 1.67
N PHE A 104 -2.41 0.86 1.11
CA PHE A 104 -2.47 1.44 -0.23
C PHE A 104 -2.50 0.38 -1.34
N SER A 105 -1.86 -0.77 -1.12
CA SER A 105 -1.92 -1.92 -2.02
C SER A 105 -3.36 -2.43 -2.20
N SER A 106 -4.14 -2.47 -1.13
CA SER A 106 -5.53 -2.91 -1.16
C SER A 106 -6.41 -1.93 -1.95
N ILE A 107 -6.16 -0.61 -1.82
CA ILE A 107 -6.85 0.41 -2.62
C ILE A 107 -6.49 0.27 -4.11
N LEU A 108 -5.19 0.10 -4.43
CA LEU A 108 -4.74 -0.11 -5.82
C LEU A 108 -5.32 -1.37 -6.44
N GLN A 109 -5.42 -2.45 -5.67
CA GLN A 109 -6.02 -3.70 -6.15
C GLN A 109 -7.52 -3.54 -6.42
N ALA A 110 -8.24 -2.79 -5.57
CA ALA A 110 -9.64 -2.47 -5.79
C ALA A 110 -9.83 -1.67 -7.09
N LEU A 111 -9.01 -0.64 -7.33
CA LEU A 111 -9.05 0.17 -8.57
C LEU A 111 -8.78 -0.67 -9.83
N ARG A 112 -7.80 -1.57 -9.79
CA ARG A 112 -7.50 -2.45 -10.93
C ARG A 112 -8.58 -3.49 -11.20
N SER A 113 -9.25 -3.95 -10.14
CA SER A 113 -10.33 -4.94 -10.27
C SER A 113 -11.60 -4.32 -10.87
N SER A 114 -11.83 -3.01 -10.70
CA SER A 114 -12.90 -2.29 -11.41
C SER A 114 -12.63 -2.06 -12.89
N GLU A 115 -11.37 -1.95 -13.31
CA GLU A 115 -11.00 -1.84 -14.75
C GLU A 115 -11.12 -3.18 -15.50
N GLY A 116 -11.22 -4.30 -14.78
CA GLY A 116 -11.29 -5.66 -15.36
C GLY A 116 -12.69 -6.19 -15.70
N VAL A 117 -13.76 -5.43 -15.43
CA VAL A 117 -15.16 -5.83 -15.71
C VAL A 117 -15.75 -5.02 -16.86
N GLN A 118 -15.01 -4.95 -17.97
CA GLN A 118 -15.54 -4.50 -19.26
C GLN A 118 -15.04 -5.47 -20.33
N THR A 119 -15.79 -6.57 -20.50
CA THR A 119 -15.77 -7.40 -21.71
C THR A 119 -17.20 -7.81 -22.04
#